data_AF-X0QP79-F1
#
_entry.id   AF-X0QP79-F1
#
_cell.length_a   1.000
_cell.length_b   1.000
_cell.length_c   1.000
_cell.angle_alpha   90.00
_cell.angle_beta   90.00
_cell.angle_gamma   90.00
#
_symmetry.space_group_name_H-M   'P 1'
#
loop_
_entity.id
_entity.type
_entity.pdbx_description
1 polymer ?
#
loop_
_entity_poly.entity_id
_entity_poly.type
_entity_poly.pdbx_seq_one_letter_code
_entity_poly.pdbx_strand_id
1 'polypeptide(L)'
;MLNIAASLKPVINTLNRFSGWLLLLAIAWLCWTAARLLWLLLAAPLAPALPLAPLQNSAKSTNDYSGLFAIFADPDPITAAVQPPPNIELKGVLLAIPESMSSALLNVNGEVKNYRIGDGLKDSDYTLVAVDWNSVIIADANDKETVIKMPEAMPLDQSDMLASGISNQRLPNNSMLPTAPQPVQNAVPETEGTTGADTSSNPQSAIEEAVTALQENPASYLSRMGVMASGESYQVTAAMPAGLRNRLGLEPGDKVLTVNGQSVGNNPAQDAGVLQQVQQAGEAQIEVQRGEQVITIRQQF
;
A
#
# COMPACT_ATOMS: atom_id res chain seq x y z
N MET A 1 54.34 12.77 -70.04
CA MET A 1 53.16 11.92 -69.78
C MET A 1 53.62 10.77 -68.90
N LEU A 2 53.15 10.73 -67.66
CA LEU A 2 53.72 9.97 -66.55
C LEU A 2 53.46 8.46 -66.72
N ASN A 3 54.53 7.69 -66.77
CA ASN A 3 54.55 6.25 -67.00
C ASN A 3 54.20 5.52 -65.68
N ILE A 4 52.91 5.46 -65.33
CA ILE A 4 52.43 4.94 -64.03
C ILE A 4 52.10 3.43 -64.07
N ALA A 5 51.93 2.82 -65.25
CA ALA A 5 51.35 1.47 -65.34
C ALA A 5 52.30 0.31 -64.93
N ALA A 6 53.62 0.51 -64.92
CA ALA A 6 54.58 -0.58 -64.69
C ALA A 6 54.90 -0.83 -63.19
N SER A 7 54.74 0.16 -62.32
CA SER A 7 55.05 0.03 -60.88
C SER A 7 53.92 -0.58 -60.05
N LEU A 8 52.68 -0.63 -60.56
CA LEU A 8 51.53 -1.15 -59.81
C LEU A 8 51.42 -2.68 -59.83
N LYS A 9 51.94 -3.38 -60.85
CA LYS A 9 51.90 -4.86 -60.92
C LYS A 9 52.53 -5.57 -59.72
N PRO A 10 53.74 -5.20 -59.23
CA PRO A 10 54.30 -5.82 -58.03
C PRO A 10 53.49 -5.46 -56.78
N VAL A 11 52.98 -4.23 -56.69
CA VAL A 11 52.16 -3.75 -55.55
C VAL A 11 50.84 -4.52 -55.44
N ILE A 12 50.16 -4.77 -56.57
CA ILE A 12 48.92 -5.55 -56.62
C ILE A 12 49.16 -7.02 -56.24
N ASN A 13 50.29 -7.61 -56.67
CA ASN A 13 50.64 -8.98 -56.31
C ASN A 13 51.01 -9.10 -54.81
N THR A 14 51.72 -8.12 -54.25
CA THR A 14 51.94 -8.05 -52.79
C THR A 14 50.63 -7.86 -52.03
N LEU A 15 49.74 -6.98 -52.51
CA LEU A 15 48.44 -6.73 -51.87
C LEU A 15 47.53 -7.96 -51.90
N ASN A 16 47.57 -8.76 -52.98
CA ASN A 16 46.82 -10.01 -53.07
C ASN A 16 47.38 -11.11 -52.14
N ARG A 17 48.70 -11.15 -51.94
CA ARG A 17 49.32 -12.03 -50.94
C ARG A 17 48.99 -11.60 -49.51
N PHE A 18 48.95 -10.29 -49.25
CA PHE A 18 48.50 -9.75 -47.97
C PHE A 18 46.99 -9.92 -47.75
N SER A 19 46.19 -9.96 -48.80
CA SER A 19 44.74 -10.18 -48.72
C SER A 19 44.39 -11.49 -48.03
N GLY A 20 45.06 -12.59 -48.37
CA GLY A 20 44.85 -13.87 -47.68
C GLY A 20 45.20 -13.82 -46.18
N TRP A 21 46.26 -13.10 -45.83
CA TRP A 21 46.68 -12.95 -44.43
C TRP A 21 45.74 -12.00 -43.66
N LEU A 22 45.26 -10.94 -44.31
CA LEU A 22 44.28 -10.01 -43.78
C LEU A 22 42.92 -10.67 -43.59
N LEU A 23 42.51 -11.57 -44.50
CA LEU A 23 41.30 -12.37 -44.38
C LEU A 23 41.41 -13.34 -43.19
N LEU A 24 42.55 -14.03 -43.02
CA LEU A 24 42.77 -14.87 -41.84
C LEU A 24 42.72 -14.07 -40.53
N LEU A 25 43.30 -12.87 -40.51
CA LEU A 25 43.26 -11.98 -39.35
C LEU A 25 41.82 -11.51 -39.06
N ALA A 26 41.06 -11.15 -40.09
CA ALA A 26 39.65 -10.77 -39.96
C ALA A 26 38.78 -11.93 -39.46
N ILE A 27 39.00 -13.16 -39.94
CA ILE A 27 38.30 -14.36 -39.45
C ILE A 27 38.66 -14.64 -38.00
N ALA A 28 39.94 -14.58 -37.64
CA ALA A 28 40.38 -14.79 -36.26
C ALA A 28 39.76 -13.75 -35.31
N TRP A 29 39.71 -12.49 -35.75
CA TRP A 29 39.08 -11.41 -34.99
C TRP A 29 37.56 -11.61 -34.84
N LEU A 30 36.87 -12.00 -35.92
CA LEU A 30 35.44 -12.29 -35.89
C LEU A 30 35.11 -13.50 -35.01
N CYS A 31 35.96 -14.53 -35.03
CA CYS A 31 35.81 -15.70 -34.17
C CYS A 31 36.01 -15.34 -32.69
N TRP A 32 36.98 -14.47 -32.38
CA TRP A 32 37.19 -13.93 -31.04
C TRP A 32 35.94 -13.18 -30.55
N THR A 33 35.41 -12.25 -31.35
CA THR A 33 34.25 -11.43 -30.95
C THR A 33 33.01 -12.28 -30.75
N ALA A 34 32.78 -13.27 -31.62
CA ALA A 34 31.70 -14.24 -31.47
C ALA A 34 31.85 -15.07 -30.18
N ALA A 35 33.04 -15.56 -29.85
CA ALA A 35 33.30 -16.29 -28.62
C ALA A 35 33.07 -15.42 -27.37
N ARG A 36 33.43 -14.13 -27.42
CA ARG A 36 33.18 -13.17 -26.33
C ARG A 36 31.69 -12.91 -26.13
N LEU A 37 30.93 -12.74 -27.21
CA LEU A 37 29.47 -12.59 -27.18
C LEU A 37 28.79 -13.85 -26.65
N LEU A 38 29.23 -15.02 -27.10
CA LEU A 38 28.74 -16.30 -26.61
C LEU A 38 28.97 -16.44 -25.10
N TRP A 39 30.15 -16.04 -24.60
CA TRP A 39 30.45 -16.06 -23.16
C TRP A 39 29.59 -15.11 -22.34
N LEU A 40 29.25 -13.92 -22.86
CA LEU A 40 28.34 -12.99 -22.18
C LEU A 40 26.90 -13.52 -22.13
N LEU A 41 26.49 -14.31 -23.12
CA LEU A 41 25.16 -14.90 -23.18
C LEU A 41 25.01 -16.14 -22.30
N LEU A 42 26.07 -16.97 -22.20
CA LEU A 42 26.09 -18.18 -21.37
C LEU A 42 26.39 -17.90 -19.88
N ALA A 43 27.20 -16.90 -19.60
CA ALA A 43 27.56 -16.47 -18.25
C ALA A 43 27.20 -15.00 -18.07
N ALA A 44 25.90 -14.68 -18.14
CA ALA A 44 25.42 -13.37 -17.75
C ALA A 44 25.97 -13.04 -16.35
N PRO A 45 26.64 -11.90 -16.14
CA PRO A 45 27.22 -11.56 -14.85
C PRO A 45 26.08 -11.45 -13.83
N LEU A 46 25.92 -12.51 -13.03
CA LEU A 46 25.04 -12.50 -11.87
C LEU A 46 25.53 -11.36 -10.97
N ALA A 47 24.65 -10.40 -10.67
CA ALA A 47 24.97 -9.36 -9.71
C ALA A 47 25.46 -10.04 -8.42
N PRO A 48 26.55 -9.57 -7.80
CA PRO A 48 27.00 -10.12 -6.54
C PRO A 48 25.83 -10.07 -5.56
N ALA A 49 25.33 -11.23 -5.15
CA ALA A 49 24.31 -11.33 -4.14
C ALA A 49 24.91 -10.78 -2.85
N LEU A 50 24.51 -9.57 -2.46
CA LEU A 50 24.86 -9.02 -1.17
C LEU A 50 24.17 -9.91 -0.12
N PRO A 51 24.92 -10.65 0.71
CA PRO A 51 24.29 -11.37 1.79
C PRO A 51 23.56 -10.35 2.66
N LEU A 52 22.27 -10.56 2.87
CA LEU A 52 21.49 -9.78 3.83
C LEU A 52 22.07 -10.08 5.21
N ALA A 53 23.00 -9.23 5.65
CA ALA A 53 23.43 -9.24 7.03
C ALA A 53 22.18 -8.91 7.87
N PRO A 54 21.83 -9.74 8.87
CA PRO A 54 20.84 -9.31 9.83
C PRO A 54 21.32 -7.98 10.41
N LEU A 55 20.41 -7.02 10.60
CA LEU A 55 20.64 -5.86 11.44
C LEU A 55 20.97 -6.39 12.84
N GLN A 56 22.24 -6.69 13.08
CA GLN A 56 22.75 -6.93 14.40
C GLN A 56 22.64 -5.59 15.09
N ASN A 57 21.62 -5.47 15.94
CA ASN A 57 21.50 -4.40 16.89
C ASN A 57 22.73 -4.50 17.80
N SER A 58 23.82 -3.85 17.39
CA SER A 58 25.02 -3.68 18.20
C SER A 58 24.70 -2.65 19.26
N ALA A 59 23.78 -2.99 20.17
CA ALA A 59 23.57 -2.29 21.42
C ALA A 59 24.74 -2.61 22.37
N LYS A 60 25.98 -2.46 21.88
CA LYS A 60 27.21 -2.41 22.68
C LYS A 60 28.42 -2.00 21.83
N SER A 61 28.43 -0.77 21.36
CA SER A 61 29.68 -0.06 21.08
C SER A 61 29.66 1.26 21.83
N THR A 62 30.46 1.33 22.89
CA THR A 62 30.67 2.49 23.78
C THR A 62 31.52 3.60 23.13
N ASN A 63 31.66 3.62 21.81
CA ASN A 63 32.37 4.70 21.14
C ASN A 63 31.38 5.51 20.29
N ASP A 64 30.96 6.62 20.86
CA ASP A 64 30.19 7.69 20.20
C ASP A 64 31.03 8.33 19.09
N TYR A 65 30.75 7.95 17.84
CA TYR A 65 31.26 8.64 16.64
C TYR A 65 30.22 9.60 16.04
N SER A 66 29.13 9.86 16.77
CA SER A 66 28.02 10.76 16.42
C SER A 66 28.46 12.20 16.14
N GLY A 67 29.62 12.64 16.66
CA GLY A 67 30.17 13.98 16.40
C GLY A 67 30.90 14.16 15.07
N LEU A 68 31.26 13.09 14.35
CA LEU A 68 32.08 13.21 13.13
C LEU A 68 31.26 13.60 11.89
N PHE A 69 29.93 13.46 11.94
CA PHE A 69 29.01 13.86 10.86
C PHE A 69 28.30 15.19 11.14
N ALA A 70 28.47 15.78 12.33
CA ALA A 70 27.90 17.08 12.70
C ALA A 70 28.53 18.26 11.94
N ILE A 71 29.64 18.06 11.22
CA ILE A 71 30.32 19.09 10.40
C ILE A 71 29.50 19.47 9.16
N PHE A 72 28.59 18.59 8.72
CA PHE A 72 27.70 18.82 7.58
C PHE A 72 26.25 19.12 8.00
N ALA A 73 25.97 19.19 9.30
CA ALA A 73 24.69 19.68 9.78
C ALA A 73 24.71 21.21 9.67
N ASP A 74 23.72 21.76 8.96
CA ASP A 74 23.41 23.19 9.06
C ASP A 74 23.26 23.54 10.54
N PRO A 75 23.91 24.59 11.06
CA PRO A 75 23.80 24.92 12.47
C PRO A 75 22.33 25.25 12.79
N ASP A 76 21.71 24.42 13.64
CA ASP A 76 20.42 24.75 14.23
C ASP A 76 20.53 26.14 14.88
N PRO A 77 19.68 27.11 14.49
CA PRO A 77 19.65 28.40 15.17
C PRO A 77 19.32 28.14 16.64
N ILE A 78 20.24 28.57 17.51
CA ILE A 78 20.12 28.62 18.97
C ILE A 78 18.70 29.02 19.35
N THR A 79 17.93 28.02 19.79
CA THR A 79 16.51 28.16 20.07
C THR A 79 16.36 28.92 21.39
N ALA A 80 15.83 30.14 21.32
CA ALA A 80 15.27 30.80 22.49
C ALA A 80 14.16 29.91 23.08
N ALA A 81 14.05 29.91 24.41
CA ALA A 81 13.12 29.08 25.17
C ALA A 81 11.74 29.01 24.52
N VAL A 82 11.29 27.78 24.25
CA VAL A 82 9.95 27.46 23.77
C VAL A 82 8.96 28.05 24.76
N GLN A 83 8.35 29.19 24.41
CA GLN A 83 7.09 29.57 25.02
C GLN A 83 6.11 28.44 24.72
N PRO A 84 5.39 27.92 25.73
CA PRO A 84 4.41 26.87 25.50
C PRO A 84 3.50 27.34 24.36
N PRO A 85 3.28 26.51 23.32
CA PRO A 85 2.38 26.91 22.26
C PRO A 85 1.03 27.26 22.90
N PRO A 86 0.37 28.34 22.45
CA PRO A 86 -1.01 28.60 22.87
C PRO A 86 -1.82 27.31 22.76
N ASN A 87 -2.80 27.11 23.64
CA ASN A 87 -3.66 25.92 23.63
C ASN A 87 -4.44 25.88 22.32
N ILE A 88 -3.81 25.33 21.28
CA ILE A 88 -4.34 25.12 19.95
C ILE A 88 -4.55 23.62 19.83
N GLU A 89 -5.80 23.20 19.81
CA GLU A 89 -6.17 21.80 19.61
C GLU A 89 -6.81 21.64 18.24
N LEU A 90 -6.30 20.71 17.44
CA LEU A 90 -6.91 20.33 16.18
C LEU A 90 -8.14 19.46 16.45
N LYS A 91 -9.33 19.93 16.05
CA LYS A 91 -10.61 19.21 16.22
C LYS A 91 -11.07 18.50 14.96
N GLY A 92 -10.68 19.00 13.79
CA GLY A 92 -11.14 18.47 12.50
C GLY A 92 -10.29 18.99 11.35
N VAL A 93 -10.24 18.25 10.25
CA VAL A 93 -9.64 18.68 8.99
C VAL A 93 -10.59 18.37 7.83
N LEU A 94 -10.67 19.29 6.87
CA LEU A 94 -11.43 19.17 5.65
C LEU A 94 -10.45 19.36 4.50
N LEU A 95 -10.09 18.26 3.83
CA LEU A 95 -9.21 18.30 2.67
C LEU A 95 -10.04 18.60 1.42
N ALA A 96 -9.56 19.54 0.62
CA ALA A 96 -10.15 19.89 -0.66
C ALA A 96 -9.14 19.69 -1.79
N ILE A 97 -9.64 19.53 -3.01
CA ILE A 97 -8.84 19.56 -4.24
C ILE A 97 -9.34 20.75 -5.05
N PRO A 98 -8.54 21.81 -5.23
CA PRO A 98 -7.12 21.95 -4.91
C PRO A 98 -6.84 22.12 -3.40
N GLU A 99 -5.63 21.74 -2.97
CA GLU A 99 -5.21 21.71 -1.56
C GLU A 99 -5.33 23.06 -0.84
N SER A 100 -5.21 24.16 -1.58
CA SER A 100 -5.39 25.54 -1.08
C SER A 100 -6.80 25.84 -0.57
N MET A 101 -7.79 25.02 -0.92
CA MET A 101 -9.16 25.14 -0.40
C MET A 101 -9.39 24.31 0.87
N SER A 102 -8.36 23.63 1.38
CA SER A 102 -8.47 22.85 2.62
C SER A 102 -8.72 23.77 3.81
N SER A 103 -9.47 23.27 4.77
CA SER A 103 -9.82 23.98 5.99
C SER A 103 -9.59 23.09 7.19
N ALA A 104 -9.23 23.68 8.32
CA ALA A 104 -9.09 22.98 9.57
C ALA A 104 -9.99 23.61 10.64
N LEU A 105 -10.55 22.77 11.50
CA LEU A 105 -11.30 23.17 12.67
C LEU A 105 -10.34 23.18 13.86
N LEU A 106 -9.94 24.37 14.30
CA LEU A 106 -9.02 24.54 15.42
C LEU A 106 -9.77 25.12 16.62
N ASN A 107 -9.46 24.61 17.80
CA ASN A 107 -9.79 25.23 19.06
C ASN A 107 -8.62 26.11 19.47
N VAL A 108 -8.76 27.42 19.37
CA VAL A 108 -7.73 28.38 19.77
C VAL A 108 -8.22 29.08 21.03
N ASN A 109 -7.52 28.89 22.15
CA ASN A 109 -7.85 29.52 23.44
C ASN A 109 -9.31 29.29 23.90
N GLY A 110 -9.90 28.13 23.56
CA GLY A 110 -11.27 27.76 23.96
C GLY A 110 -12.35 28.11 22.95
N GLU A 111 -12.03 28.80 21.85
CA GLU A 111 -12.98 29.08 20.76
C GLU A 111 -12.71 28.16 19.57
N VAL A 112 -13.71 27.36 19.20
CA VAL A 112 -13.64 26.46 18.04
C VAL A 112 -14.07 27.20 16.78
N LYS A 113 -13.14 27.36 15.83
CA LYS A 113 -13.38 28.04 14.55
C LYS A 113 -12.77 27.29 13.38
N ASN A 114 -13.36 27.52 12.21
CA ASN A 114 -12.84 27.00 10.95
C ASN A 114 -11.85 28.00 10.35
N TYR A 115 -10.63 27.54 10.05
CA TYR A 115 -9.55 28.32 9.46
C TYR A 115 -9.15 27.71 8.12
N ARG A 116 -8.88 28.55 7.13
CA ARG A 116 -8.36 28.15 5.81
C ARG A 116 -6.85 28.38 5.74
N ILE A 117 -6.21 27.74 4.76
CA ILE A 117 -4.80 28.01 4.45
C ILE A 117 -4.65 29.50 4.11
N GLY A 118 -3.74 30.17 4.82
CA GLY A 118 -3.50 31.61 4.77
C GLY A 118 -4.23 32.42 5.86
N ASP A 119 -5.16 31.83 6.61
CA ASP A 119 -5.85 32.55 7.69
C ASP A 119 -4.95 32.68 8.93
N GLY A 120 -4.98 33.87 9.54
CA GLY A 120 -4.39 34.10 10.86
C GLY A 120 -5.25 33.50 11.97
N LEU A 121 -4.61 32.78 12.88
CA LEU A 121 -5.26 32.21 14.07
C LEU A 121 -5.61 33.35 15.03
N LYS A 122 -6.82 33.29 15.58
CA LYS A 122 -7.35 34.37 16.40
C LYS A 122 -6.56 34.50 17.72
N ASP A 123 -6.24 35.73 18.10
CA ASP A 123 -5.49 36.04 19.33
C ASP A 123 -4.10 35.38 19.38
N SER A 124 -3.48 35.16 18.21
CA SER A 124 -2.13 34.61 18.08
C SER A 124 -1.46 35.13 16.80
N ASP A 125 -0.12 35.20 16.79
CA ASP A 125 0.65 35.58 15.60
C ASP A 125 0.91 34.39 14.65
N TYR A 126 0.10 33.34 14.75
CA TYR A 126 0.24 32.14 13.93
C TYR A 126 -0.68 32.20 12.71
N THR A 127 -0.21 31.69 11.58
CA THR A 127 -0.98 31.53 10.35
C THR A 127 -1.03 30.06 9.97
N LEU A 128 -2.16 29.63 9.41
CA LEU A 128 -2.31 28.25 8.92
C LEU A 128 -1.68 28.14 7.53
N VAL A 129 -0.58 27.40 7.41
CA VAL A 129 0.16 27.28 6.13
C VAL A 129 -0.12 25.99 5.37
N ALA A 130 -0.45 24.90 6.07
CA ALA A 130 -0.83 23.65 5.44
C ALA A 130 -1.83 22.85 6.28
N VAL A 131 -2.65 22.05 5.61
CA VAL A 131 -3.64 21.16 6.21
C VAL A 131 -3.47 19.77 5.63
N ASP A 132 -3.11 18.82 6.47
CA ASP A 132 -3.00 17.40 6.16
C ASP A 132 -4.18 16.61 6.75
N TRP A 133 -4.26 15.33 6.42
CA TRP A 133 -5.31 14.42 6.88
C TRP A 133 -5.33 14.17 8.40
N ASN A 134 -4.21 14.35 9.09
CA ASN A 134 -4.09 14.17 10.55
C ASN A 134 -3.29 15.27 11.25
N SER A 135 -2.85 16.29 10.54
CA SER A 135 -2.05 17.37 11.09
C SER A 135 -2.34 18.69 10.39
N VAL A 136 -2.00 19.76 11.07
CA VAL A 136 -1.96 21.10 10.49
C VAL A 136 -0.61 21.73 10.79
N ILE A 137 -0.11 22.49 9.83
CA ILE A 137 1.15 23.23 9.97
C ILE A 137 0.79 24.69 10.15
N ILE A 138 1.23 25.27 11.26
CA ILE A 138 1.11 26.69 11.53
C ILE A 138 2.49 27.34 11.51
N ALA A 139 2.59 28.55 10.95
CA ALA A 139 3.81 29.34 10.97
C ALA A 139 3.64 30.54 11.92
N ASP A 140 4.66 30.86 12.71
CA ASP A 140 4.69 32.07 13.53
C ASP A 140 5.05 33.32 12.68
N ALA A 141 5.12 34.49 13.32
CA ALA A 141 5.55 35.74 12.66
C ALA A 141 7.00 35.75 12.14
N ASN A 142 7.82 34.74 12.47
CA ASN A 142 9.20 34.55 12.02
C ASN A 142 9.32 33.40 11.00
N ASP A 143 8.22 32.99 10.38
CA ASP A 143 8.14 31.83 9.46
C ASP A 143 8.56 30.50 10.10
N LYS A 144 8.50 30.39 11.43
CA LYS A 144 8.80 29.14 12.14
C LYS A 144 7.58 28.21 12.10
N GLU A 145 7.72 27.10 11.40
CA GLU A 145 6.67 26.08 11.28
C GLU A 145 6.55 25.20 12.53
N THR A 146 5.32 24.96 12.96
CA THR A 146 4.95 24.05 14.05
C THR A 146 3.85 23.12 13.58
N VAL A 147 4.06 21.81 13.75
CA VAL A 147 3.10 20.78 13.37
C VAL A 147 2.20 20.45 14.56
N ILE A 148 0.90 20.68 14.41
CA ILE A 148 -0.11 20.26 15.38
C ILE A 148 -0.78 19.00 14.85
N LYS A 149 -0.60 17.90 15.56
CA LYS A 149 -1.23 16.62 15.25
C LYS A 149 -2.62 16.55 15.88
N MET A 150 -3.55 15.92 15.18
CA MET A 150 -4.85 15.60 15.74
C MET A 150 -4.66 14.68 16.95
N PRO A 151 -5.27 14.97 18.11
CA PRO A 151 -5.26 14.03 19.22
C PRO A 151 -5.87 12.71 18.75
N GLU A 152 -5.25 11.59 19.12
CA GLU A 152 -5.75 10.26 18.78
C GLU A 152 -7.24 10.18 19.13
N ALA A 153 -8.04 9.61 18.23
CA ALA A 153 -9.45 9.38 18.49
C ALA A 153 -9.56 8.70 19.84
N MET A 154 -10.29 9.32 20.78
CA MET A 154 -10.52 8.75 22.11
C MET A 154 -10.87 7.27 21.92
N PRO A 155 -10.21 6.33 22.62
CA PRO A 155 -10.64 4.95 22.61
C PRO A 155 -12.11 4.97 23.02
N LEU A 156 -12.98 4.57 22.10
CA LEU A 156 -14.39 4.36 22.39
C LEU A 156 -14.43 3.18 23.36
N ASP A 157 -14.32 3.47 24.65
CA ASP A 157 -14.54 2.52 25.73
C ASP A 157 -16.02 2.15 25.73
N GLN A 158 -16.40 1.35 24.73
CA GLN A 158 -17.73 0.80 24.55
C GLN A 158 -18.00 -0.35 25.53
N SER A 159 -17.03 -0.69 26.39
CA SER A 159 -17.16 -1.76 27.39
C SER A 159 -18.40 -1.55 28.28
N ASP A 160 -18.61 -0.31 28.74
CA ASP A 160 -19.74 0.01 29.64
C ASP A 160 -21.09 0.15 28.91
N MET A 161 -21.07 0.48 27.62
CA MET A 161 -22.27 0.53 26.78
C MET A 161 -22.69 -0.85 26.23
N LEU A 162 -21.76 -1.80 26.15
CA LEU A 162 -22.05 -3.20 25.85
C LEU A 162 -22.63 -3.94 27.08
N ALA A 163 -22.30 -3.48 28.30
CA ALA A 163 -22.82 -4.05 29.54
C ALA A 163 -24.25 -3.56 29.87
N SER A 164 -24.58 -2.33 29.51
CA SER A 164 -25.95 -1.81 29.58
C SER A 164 -26.57 -1.89 28.20
N GLY A 165 -27.25 -3.00 27.88
CA GLY A 165 -27.87 -3.29 26.58
C GLY A 165 -28.98 -2.31 26.16
N ILE A 166 -28.64 -1.04 25.97
CA ILE A 166 -29.51 0.00 25.42
C ILE A 166 -29.42 -0.13 23.91
N SER A 167 -30.10 -1.14 23.38
CA SER A 167 -30.32 -1.31 21.94
C SER A 167 -30.96 -0.02 21.40
N ASN A 168 -30.44 0.46 20.25
CA ASN A 168 -30.95 1.63 19.53
C ASN A 168 -32.47 1.69 19.57
N GLN A 169 -33.00 2.54 20.44
CA GLN A 169 -34.42 2.87 20.48
C GLN A 169 -34.70 3.68 19.21
N ARG A 170 -35.04 2.95 18.15
CA ARG A 170 -35.55 3.44 16.87
C ARG A 170 -36.52 4.58 17.16
N LEU A 171 -36.12 5.81 16.82
CA LEU A 171 -37.04 6.95 16.86
C LEU A 171 -38.29 6.56 16.05
N PRO A 172 -39.51 6.80 16.55
CA PRO A 172 -40.71 6.60 15.76
C PRO A 172 -40.61 7.50 14.52
N ASN A 173 -40.58 6.86 13.36
CA ASN A 173 -40.56 7.47 12.04
C ASN A 173 -41.89 8.20 11.80
N ASN A 174 -42.03 9.41 12.32
CA ASN A 174 -43.14 10.31 12.01
C ASN A 174 -42.70 11.31 10.94
N SER A 175 -42.46 10.80 9.73
CA SER A 175 -42.29 11.64 8.54
C SER A 175 -43.63 11.72 7.83
N MET A 176 -44.44 12.71 8.23
CA MET A 176 -45.57 13.18 7.42
C MET A 176 -45.02 13.95 6.23
N LEU A 177 -44.98 13.32 5.05
CA LEU A 177 -44.97 14.01 3.77
C LEU A 177 -46.09 13.45 2.87
N PRO A 178 -46.74 14.29 2.04
CA PRO A 178 -47.96 13.91 1.34
C PRO A 178 -47.73 12.83 0.27
N THR A 179 -48.64 11.86 0.31
CA THR A 179 -48.92 10.79 -0.65
C THR A 179 -48.70 11.16 -2.13
N ALA A 180 -47.84 10.38 -2.81
CA ALA A 180 -47.99 10.07 -4.22
C ALA A 180 -48.31 8.55 -4.33
N PRO A 181 -49.42 8.14 -4.97
CA PRO A 181 -49.86 6.74 -4.94
C PRO A 181 -49.09 5.89 -5.97
N GLN A 182 -48.43 4.83 -5.49
CA GLN A 182 -48.01 3.69 -6.29
C GLN A 182 -48.72 2.44 -5.74
N PRO A 183 -49.25 1.56 -6.62
CA PRO A 183 -50.24 0.56 -6.24
C PRO A 183 -49.62 -0.66 -5.54
N VAL A 184 -50.37 -1.16 -4.56
CA VAL A 184 -50.14 -2.40 -3.81
C VAL A 184 -50.29 -3.63 -4.69
N GLN A 185 -49.40 -4.61 -4.53
CA GLN A 185 -49.72 -6.01 -4.83
C GLN A 185 -49.05 -6.97 -3.84
N ASN A 186 -49.84 -7.30 -2.81
CA ASN A 186 -50.07 -8.58 -2.14
C ASN A 186 -48.93 -9.52 -1.68
N ALA A 187 -49.05 -9.86 -0.38
CA ALA A 187 -48.99 -11.19 0.25
C ALA A 187 -47.74 -11.61 1.08
N VAL A 188 -47.85 -11.36 2.39
CA VAL A 188 -47.44 -12.10 3.62
C VAL A 188 -47.18 -13.63 3.53
N PRO A 189 -46.53 -14.32 4.52
CA PRO A 189 -46.26 -13.91 5.91
C PRO A 189 -44.86 -14.18 6.50
N GLU A 190 -44.68 -13.60 7.69
CA GLU A 190 -43.63 -13.78 8.70
C GLU A 190 -43.31 -15.24 9.07
N THR A 191 -42.04 -15.52 9.40
CA THR A 191 -41.73 -16.29 10.60
C THR A 191 -40.40 -15.81 11.19
N GLU A 192 -40.47 -15.53 12.48
CA GLU A 192 -39.43 -15.07 13.38
C GLU A 192 -38.37 -16.16 13.63
N GLY A 193 -37.20 -15.73 14.09
CA GLY A 193 -36.52 -16.47 15.15
C GLY A 193 -35.02 -16.70 14.95
N THR A 194 -34.24 -15.87 15.63
CA THR A 194 -32.89 -16.17 16.17
C THR A 194 -31.79 -16.28 15.11
N THR A 195 -30.65 -15.61 15.23
CA THR A 195 -29.72 -15.69 16.37
C THR A 195 -28.89 -14.41 16.41
N GLY A 196 -28.88 -13.73 17.56
CA GLY A 196 -27.75 -12.88 17.89
C GLY A 196 -26.52 -13.78 18.03
N ALA A 197 -25.48 -13.47 17.27
CA ALA A 197 -24.14 -13.98 17.51
C ALA A 197 -23.31 -12.74 17.90
N ASP A 198 -22.70 -12.63 19.07
CA ASP A 198 -21.89 -13.65 19.73
C ASP A 198 -21.24 -14.55 18.68
N THR A 199 -20.40 -13.96 17.85
CA THR A 199 -19.46 -14.72 17.03
C THR A 199 -18.08 -14.54 17.67
N SER A 200 -17.50 -15.45 18.46
CA SER A 200 -17.34 -16.90 18.21
C SER A 200 -17.81 -17.29 16.81
N SER A 201 -17.27 -16.60 15.81
CA SER A 201 -17.49 -16.94 14.41
C SER A 201 -16.89 -18.29 14.23
N ASN A 202 -17.75 -19.31 14.26
CA ASN A 202 -17.39 -20.61 13.74
C ASN A 202 -16.87 -20.31 12.33
N PRO A 203 -15.58 -20.53 12.04
CA PRO A 203 -15.01 -20.13 10.76
C PRO A 203 -15.76 -20.77 9.60
N GLN A 204 -16.45 -21.88 9.86
CA GLN A 204 -17.39 -22.52 8.95
C GLN A 204 -18.53 -21.60 8.47
N SER A 205 -19.20 -20.87 9.37
CA SER A 205 -20.33 -20.00 8.97
C SER A 205 -19.87 -18.74 8.24
N ALA A 206 -18.67 -18.24 8.56
CA ALA A 206 -18.07 -17.12 7.86
C ALA A 206 -17.68 -17.47 6.40
N ILE A 207 -17.26 -18.71 6.16
CA ILE A 207 -16.96 -19.20 4.79
C ILE A 207 -18.26 -19.40 4.00
N GLU A 208 -19.32 -19.91 4.62
CA GLU A 208 -20.65 -20.02 4.01
C GLU A 208 -21.18 -18.67 3.52
N GLU A 209 -21.11 -17.63 4.36
CA GLU A 209 -21.49 -16.27 4.00
C GLU A 209 -20.60 -15.72 2.87
N ALA A 210 -19.30 -16.02 2.91
CA ALA A 210 -18.36 -15.64 1.86
C ALA A 210 -18.72 -16.27 0.51
N VAL A 211 -19.09 -17.56 0.49
CA VAL A 211 -19.48 -18.29 -0.71
C VAL A 211 -20.73 -17.65 -1.35
N THR A 212 -21.75 -17.30 -0.57
CA THR A 212 -22.96 -16.64 -1.08
C THR A 212 -22.65 -15.22 -1.57
N ALA A 213 -21.94 -14.42 -0.78
CA ALA A 213 -21.62 -13.04 -1.13
C ALA A 213 -20.77 -12.93 -2.40
N LEU A 214 -19.85 -13.88 -2.61
CA LEU A 214 -18.99 -13.94 -3.79
C LEU A 214 -19.76 -14.37 -5.06
N GLN A 215 -20.82 -15.18 -4.92
CA GLN A 215 -21.72 -15.54 -6.02
C GLN A 215 -22.69 -14.42 -6.40
N GLU A 216 -23.29 -13.75 -5.41
CA GLU A 216 -24.30 -12.72 -5.64
C GLU A 216 -23.67 -11.39 -6.09
N ASN A 217 -22.63 -10.94 -5.40
CA ASN A 217 -21.98 -9.66 -5.69
C ASN A 217 -20.48 -9.71 -5.36
N PRO A 218 -19.66 -10.25 -6.26
CA PRO A 218 -18.24 -10.42 -5.99
C PRO A 218 -17.51 -9.10 -5.78
N ALA A 219 -17.87 -8.05 -6.53
CA ALA A 219 -17.19 -6.76 -6.45
C ALA A 219 -17.35 -6.12 -5.05
N SER A 220 -18.55 -6.18 -4.47
CA SER A 220 -18.82 -5.62 -3.14
C SER A 220 -18.17 -6.46 -2.03
N TYR A 221 -18.18 -7.79 -2.16
CA TYR A 221 -17.53 -8.68 -1.22
C TYR A 221 -16.01 -8.45 -1.19
N LEU A 222 -15.36 -8.47 -2.36
CA LEU A 222 -13.91 -8.26 -2.48
C LEU A 222 -13.49 -6.89 -1.91
N SER A 223 -14.25 -5.84 -2.22
CA SER A 223 -14.02 -4.49 -1.68
C SER A 223 -14.11 -4.44 -0.15
N ARG A 224 -15.13 -5.10 0.43
CA ARG A 224 -15.32 -5.18 1.90
C ARG A 224 -14.19 -5.96 2.57
N MET A 225 -13.72 -7.02 1.94
CA MET A 225 -12.60 -7.83 2.42
C MET A 225 -11.24 -7.19 2.15
N GLY A 226 -11.19 -6.04 1.45
CA GLY A 226 -9.97 -5.33 1.13
C GLY A 226 -9.07 -6.11 0.17
N VAL A 227 -9.65 -6.87 -0.75
CA VAL A 227 -8.95 -7.62 -1.81
C VAL A 227 -9.40 -7.12 -3.18
N MET A 228 -8.49 -7.12 -4.15
CA MET A 228 -8.77 -6.72 -5.52
C MET A 228 -8.45 -7.86 -6.48
N ALA A 229 -9.36 -8.14 -7.41
CA ALA A 229 -9.08 -9.10 -8.48
C ALA A 229 -8.08 -8.49 -9.48
N SER A 230 -6.99 -9.20 -9.74
CA SER A 230 -5.91 -8.81 -10.67
C SER A 230 -5.84 -9.78 -11.87
N GLY A 231 -6.99 -10.35 -12.29
CA GLY A 231 -7.15 -11.19 -13.47
C GLY A 231 -6.60 -12.62 -13.37
N GLU A 232 -5.53 -12.84 -12.61
CA GLU A 232 -4.91 -14.16 -12.37
C GLU A 232 -4.52 -14.35 -10.90
N SER A 233 -4.89 -13.40 -10.04
CA SER A 233 -4.62 -13.43 -8.60
C SER A 233 -5.52 -12.45 -7.86
N TYR A 234 -5.60 -12.60 -6.53
CA TYR A 234 -6.16 -11.58 -5.65
C TYR A 234 -5.06 -10.77 -4.99
N GLN A 235 -5.06 -9.47 -5.20
CA GLN A 235 -4.15 -8.56 -4.52
C GLN A 235 -4.75 -8.13 -3.18
N VAL A 236 -4.01 -8.35 -2.10
CA VAL A 236 -4.34 -7.87 -0.76
C VAL A 236 -4.06 -6.38 -0.68
N THR A 237 -5.02 -5.61 -0.18
CA THR A 237 -4.88 -4.14 -0.01
C THR A 237 -4.75 -3.77 1.47
N ALA A 238 -4.38 -2.52 1.74
CA ALA A 238 -4.35 -1.98 3.10
C ALA A 238 -5.74 -1.96 3.77
N ALA A 239 -6.82 -2.02 2.99
CA ALA A 239 -8.19 -2.08 3.51
C ALA A 239 -8.55 -3.45 4.11
N MET A 240 -7.73 -4.48 3.93
CA MET A 240 -7.99 -5.79 4.54
C MET A 240 -7.91 -5.69 6.08
N PRO A 241 -8.93 -6.17 6.82
CA PRO A 241 -8.95 -6.11 8.27
C PRO A 241 -7.68 -6.69 8.91
N ALA A 242 -7.06 -5.93 9.82
CA ALA A 242 -5.77 -6.29 10.42
C ALA A 242 -5.79 -7.64 11.13
N GLY A 243 -6.90 -7.99 11.81
CA GLY A 243 -7.04 -9.28 12.49
C GLY A 243 -6.99 -10.47 11.52
N LEU A 244 -7.66 -10.37 10.37
CA LEU A 244 -7.65 -11.43 9.36
C LEU A 244 -6.28 -11.53 8.68
N ARG A 245 -5.71 -10.39 8.34
CA ARG A 245 -4.39 -10.28 7.70
C ARG A 245 -3.28 -10.88 8.58
N ASN A 246 -3.26 -10.54 9.87
CA ASN A 246 -2.29 -11.07 10.84
C ASN A 246 -2.48 -12.58 11.08
N ARG A 247 -3.75 -13.04 11.17
CA ARG A 247 -4.05 -14.47 11.36
C ARG A 247 -3.56 -15.31 10.19
N LEU A 248 -3.73 -14.82 8.97
CA LEU A 248 -3.29 -15.49 7.75
C LEU A 248 -1.82 -15.20 7.40
N GLY A 249 -1.11 -14.32 8.12
CA GLY A 249 0.26 -13.94 7.79
C GLY A 249 0.40 -13.18 6.46
N LEU A 250 -0.67 -12.54 6.00
CA LEU A 250 -0.71 -11.77 4.76
C LEU A 250 -0.20 -10.35 4.97
N GLU A 251 0.28 -9.71 3.92
CA GLU A 251 0.71 -8.32 3.89
C GLU A 251 0.03 -7.56 2.74
N PRO A 252 -0.17 -6.22 2.87
CA PRO A 252 -0.66 -5.42 1.76
C PRO A 252 0.30 -5.50 0.58
N GLY A 253 -0.22 -5.80 -0.61
CA GLY A 253 0.56 -6.03 -1.82
C GLY A 253 0.78 -7.51 -2.14
N ASP A 254 0.47 -8.43 -1.22
CA ASP A 254 0.52 -9.87 -1.51
C ASP A 254 -0.48 -10.23 -2.62
N LYS A 255 -0.06 -11.09 -3.54
CA LYS A 255 -0.92 -11.62 -4.61
C LYS A 255 -1.22 -13.09 -4.35
N VAL A 256 -2.46 -13.41 -4.04
CA VAL A 256 -2.93 -14.79 -3.87
C VAL A 256 -3.07 -15.43 -5.25
N LEU A 257 -2.25 -16.45 -5.52
CA LEU A 257 -2.20 -17.18 -6.79
C LEU A 257 -3.12 -18.39 -6.75
N THR A 258 -2.99 -19.21 -5.70
CA THR A 258 -3.74 -20.47 -5.57
C THR A 258 -4.29 -20.65 -4.15
N VAL A 259 -5.40 -21.37 -4.05
CA VAL A 259 -6.02 -21.82 -2.80
C VAL A 259 -6.31 -23.31 -2.93
N ASN A 260 -5.75 -24.13 -2.04
CA ASN A 260 -5.76 -25.59 -2.09
C ASN A 260 -5.30 -26.16 -3.45
N GLY A 261 -4.32 -25.50 -4.07
CA GLY A 261 -3.78 -25.88 -5.39
C GLY A 261 -4.65 -25.46 -6.58
N GLN A 262 -5.78 -24.79 -6.34
CA GLN A 262 -6.65 -24.24 -7.38
C GLN A 262 -6.31 -22.77 -7.64
N SER A 263 -6.12 -22.39 -8.91
CA SER A 263 -5.89 -20.99 -9.31
C SER A 263 -7.10 -20.14 -8.98
N VAL A 264 -6.88 -18.93 -8.46
CA VAL A 264 -7.92 -17.98 -8.08
C VAL A 264 -7.70 -16.61 -8.72
N GLY A 265 -8.74 -15.77 -8.77
CA GLY A 265 -8.64 -14.39 -9.26
C GLY A 265 -8.99 -14.21 -10.74
N ASN A 266 -9.18 -15.30 -11.48
CA ASN A 266 -9.68 -15.28 -12.86
C ASN A 266 -11.17 -14.96 -12.93
N ASN A 267 -11.97 -15.58 -12.06
CA ASN A 267 -13.40 -15.31 -11.98
C ASN A 267 -13.88 -15.43 -10.53
N PRO A 268 -14.12 -14.29 -9.85
CA PRO A 268 -14.59 -14.28 -8.48
C PRO A 268 -15.79 -15.15 -8.20
N ALA A 269 -16.79 -15.18 -9.09
CA ALA A 269 -17.98 -16.00 -8.88
C ALA A 269 -17.68 -17.51 -8.91
N GLN A 270 -16.65 -17.94 -9.65
CA GLN A 270 -16.21 -19.35 -9.71
C GLN A 270 -15.34 -19.73 -8.52
N ASP A 271 -14.58 -18.76 -7.99
CA ASP A 271 -13.73 -18.96 -6.82
C ASP A 271 -14.53 -19.26 -5.55
N ALA A 272 -15.84 -18.98 -5.53
CA ALA A 272 -16.75 -19.41 -4.48
C ALA A 272 -16.76 -20.93 -4.28
N GLY A 273 -16.60 -21.72 -5.34
CA GLY A 273 -16.49 -23.18 -5.24
C GLY A 273 -15.22 -23.62 -4.51
N VAL A 274 -14.13 -22.86 -4.65
CA VAL A 274 -12.85 -23.12 -3.97
C VAL A 274 -12.99 -22.87 -2.47
N LEU A 275 -13.70 -21.80 -2.08
CA LEU A 275 -14.01 -21.52 -0.67
C LEU A 275 -14.90 -22.61 -0.06
N GLN A 276 -15.87 -23.15 -0.81
CA GLN A 276 -16.70 -24.26 -0.36
C GLN A 276 -15.86 -25.54 -0.13
N GLN A 277 -14.84 -25.79 -0.94
CA GLN A 277 -13.93 -26.91 -0.72
C GLN A 277 -13.07 -26.72 0.54
N VAL A 278 -12.54 -25.51 0.75
CA VAL A 278 -11.82 -25.15 1.98
C VAL A 278 -12.69 -25.39 3.22
N GLN A 279 -13.97 -24.99 3.13
CA GLN A 279 -14.95 -25.20 4.19
C GLN A 279 -15.13 -26.69 4.54
N GLN A 280 -15.22 -27.55 3.53
CA GLN A 280 -15.38 -29.00 3.73
C GLN A 280 -14.10 -29.66 4.26
N ALA A 281 -12.93 -29.14 3.87
CA ALA A 281 -11.64 -29.66 4.31
C ALA A 281 -11.28 -29.21 5.74
N GLY A 282 -11.80 -28.07 6.20
CA GLY A 282 -11.39 -27.45 7.46
C GLY A 282 -9.97 -26.86 7.44
N GLU A 283 -9.33 -26.88 6.26
CA GLU A 283 -7.98 -26.35 6.05
C GLU A 283 -7.87 -25.62 4.70
N ALA A 284 -7.07 -24.56 4.69
CA ALA A 284 -6.67 -23.83 3.50
C ALA A 284 -5.15 -23.78 3.37
N GLN A 285 -4.63 -24.21 2.22
CA GLN A 285 -3.29 -23.93 1.75
C GLN A 285 -3.36 -22.81 0.72
N ILE A 286 -2.77 -21.67 1.01
CA ILE A 286 -2.82 -20.46 0.17
C ILE A 286 -1.41 -20.18 -0.33
N GLU A 287 -1.22 -20.09 -1.64
CA GLU A 287 0.04 -19.65 -2.22
C GLU A 287 -0.05 -18.17 -2.59
N VAL A 288 0.86 -17.39 -2.03
CA VAL A 288 0.92 -15.94 -2.23
C VAL A 288 2.27 -15.52 -2.79
N GLN A 289 2.26 -14.58 -3.71
CA GLN A 289 3.46 -13.91 -4.19
C GLN A 289 3.67 -12.60 -3.44
N ARG A 290 4.80 -12.50 -2.75
CA ARG A 290 5.28 -11.30 -2.07
C ARG A 290 6.54 -10.79 -2.77
N GLY A 291 6.38 -9.70 -3.53
CA GLY A 291 7.44 -9.24 -4.44
C GLY A 291 7.78 -10.30 -5.48
N GLU A 292 8.97 -10.88 -5.38
CA GLU A 292 9.46 -11.94 -6.29
C GLU A 292 9.38 -13.36 -5.67
N GLN A 293 8.98 -13.48 -4.41
CA GLN A 293 8.96 -14.75 -3.68
C GLN A 293 7.54 -15.33 -3.62
N VAL A 294 7.41 -16.64 -3.81
CA VAL A 294 6.15 -17.37 -3.56
C VAL A 294 6.22 -18.03 -2.19
N ILE A 295 5.24 -17.73 -1.35
CA ILE A 295 5.11 -18.21 0.03
C ILE A 295 3.85 -19.05 0.12
N THR A 296 3.94 -20.21 0.78
CA THR A 296 2.78 -21.04 1.07
C THR A 296 2.36 -20.85 2.53
N ILE A 297 1.11 -20.46 2.72
CA ILE A 297 0.46 -20.26 4.03
C ILE A 297 -0.51 -21.41 4.25
N ARG A 298 -0.52 -21.99 5.45
CA ARG A 298 -1.49 -23.03 5.84
C ARG A 298 -2.30 -22.54 7.02
N GLN A 299 -3.62 -22.59 6.88
CA GLN A 299 -4.58 -22.20 7.90
C GLN A 299 -5.54 -23.35 8.16
N GLN A 300 -5.73 -23.67 9.43
CA GLN A 300 -6.77 -24.58 9.92
C GLN A 300 -7.90 -23.75 10.54
N PHE A 301 -9.14 -24.17 10.32
CA PHE A 301 -10.36 -23.48 10.74
C PHE A 301 -11.14 -24.31 11.77
#